data_AF-A0A9P1H6A6-F1
#
_entry.id   AF-A0A9P1H6A6-F1
#
_cell.length_a   1.000
_cell.length_b   1.000
_cell.length_c   1.000
_cell.angle_alpha   90.00
_cell.angle_beta   90.00
_cell.angle_gamma   90.00
#
_symmetry.space_group_name_H-M   'P 1'
#
loop_
_entity.id
_entity.type
_entity.pdbx_description
1 polymer ?
#
loop_
_entity_poly.entity_id
_entity_poly.type
_entity_poly.pdbx_seq_one_letter_code
_entity_poly.pdbx_strand_id
1 'polypeptide(L)'
;MRTKSRKAECEQSIIDPPSRQFDPPASLETASPPILPGLTQTLYRHDAYPRVPDVPGAEAQGAPTFDGVDYDDSKAFKAAQDAITREQWVGAMMIRIVGEELGKCYTREGVNHLEKCGHLRERYLQLLKDKKVKGTLGLQQNFIEAKEKEMSNPQ
;
A
#
# COMPACT_ATOMS: atom_id res chain seq x y z
N MET A 1 41.99 -40.37 12.80
CA MET A 1 41.69 -39.37 13.86
C MET A 1 41.66 -37.96 13.25
N ARG A 2 40.49 -37.41 12.93
CA ARG A 2 40.27 -35.96 12.71
C ARG A 2 38.77 -35.68 12.55
N THR A 3 38.05 -35.76 13.67
CA THR A 3 36.63 -35.41 13.78
C THR A 3 36.44 -34.49 14.98
N LYS A 4 36.88 -33.23 14.87
CA LYS A 4 36.58 -32.14 15.82
C LYS A 4 37.16 -30.84 15.25
N SER A 5 36.46 -30.23 14.29
CA SER A 5 36.79 -28.83 13.93
C SER A 5 35.70 -28.06 13.18
N ARG A 6 34.49 -28.61 12.99
CA ARG A 6 33.41 -27.89 12.27
C ARG A 6 32.30 -27.34 13.18
N LYS A 7 32.42 -27.52 14.51
CA LYS A 7 31.38 -27.07 15.46
C LYS A 7 31.63 -25.65 16.00
N ALA A 8 32.86 -25.14 15.90
CA ALA A 8 33.22 -23.84 16.46
C ALA A 8 32.92 -22.64 15.54
N GLU A 9 32.71 -22.85 14.24
CA GLU A 9 32.46 -21.74 13.29
C GLU A 9 30.98 -21.32 13.19
N CYS A 10 30.03 -22.10 13.73
CA CYS A 10 28.60 -21.80 13.59
C CYS A 10 28.01 -21.04 14.80
N GLU A 11 28.75 -20.93 15.92
CA GLU A 11 28.21 -20.37 17.17
C GLU A 11 28.56 -18.88 17.35
N GLN A 12 29.49 -18.33 16.56
CA GLN A 12 29.92 -16.93 16.67
C GLN A 12 29.07 -15.95 15.84
N SER A 13 28.19 -16.42 14.95
CA SER A 13 27.42 -15.56 14.03
C SER A 13 26.03 -15.14 14.54
N ILE A 14 25.71 -15.43 15.81
CA ILE A 14 24.35 -15.24 16.35
C ILE A 14 24.21 -13.98 17.22
N ILE A 15 25.30 -13.32 17.63
CA ILE A 15 25.24 -12.23 18.63
C ILE A 15 25.35 -10.80 18.06
N ASP A 16 25.82 -10.62 16.82
CA ASP A 16 25.91 -9.29 16.23
C ASP A 16 24.79 -9.06 15.19
N PRO A 17 23.79 -8.20 15.46
CA PRO A 17 22.91 -7.73 14.41
C PRO A 17 23.77 -6.95 13.40
N PRO A 18 23.72 -7.25 12.09
CA PRO A 18 24.41 -6.40 11.12
C PRO A 18 23.77 -5.02 11.23
N SER A 19 24.60 -4.03 11.57
CA SER A 19 24.29 -2.62 11.42
C SER A 19 23.91 -2.39 9.96
N ARG A 20 22.61 -2.46 9.69
CA ARG A 20 22.02 -2.14 8.41
C ARG A 20 22.20 -0.63 8.24
N GLN A 21 23.37 -0.24 7.74
CA GLN A 21 23.57 1.07 7.17
C GLN A 21 22.50 1.24 6.11
N PHE A 22 21.48 2.04 6.45
CA PHE A 22 20.62 2.61 5.44
C PHE A 22 21.52 3.58 4.69
N ASP A 23 22.12 3.11 3.60
CA ASP A 23 22.71 4.00 2.62
C ASP A 23 21.59 4.96 2.19
N PRO A 24 21.77 6.28 2.35
CA PRO A 24 20.83 7.22 1.75
C PRO A 24 20.82 6.93 0.23
N PRO A 25 19.66 6.98 -0.44
CA PRO A 25 19.66 6.88 -1.89
C PRO A 25 20.63 7.92 -2.41
N ALA A 26 21.60 7.46 -3.19
CA ALA A 26 22.57 8.29 -3.87
C ALA A 26 21.84 9.52 -4.40
N SER A 27 22.34 10.68 -4.02
CA SER A 27 21.89 11.99 -4.45
C SER A 27 21.43 11.89 -5.89
N LEU A 28 20.11 11.90 -6.10
CA LEU A 28 19.56 12.23 -7.41
C LEU A 28 19.97 13.68 -7.59
N GLU A 29 21.15 13.88 -8.17
CA GLU A 29 21.50 15.13 -8.80
C GLU A 29 20.27 15.50 -9.63
N THR A 30 19.72 16.65 -9.29
CA THR A 30 18.81 17.43 -10.12
C THR A 30 19.50 17.67 -11.45
N ALA A 31 19.48 16.68 -12.33
CA ALA A 31 19.67 16.86 -13.74
C ALA A 31 18.39 17.55 -14.24
N SER A 32 18.36 18.88 -14.10
CA SER A 32 17.57 19.68 -15.03
C SER A 32 18.07 19.31 -16.43
N PRO A 33 17.23 18.74 -17.30
CA PRO A 33 17.64 18.50 -18.67
C PRO A 33 17.98 19.85 -19.31
N PRO A 34 19.03 19.94 -20.16
CA PRO A 34 19.29 21.16 -20.90
C PRO A 34 18.02 21.51 -21.69
N ILE A 35 17.53 22.74 -21.47
CA ILE A 35 16.41 23.30 -22.20
C ILE A 35 16.87 23.43 -23.65
N LEU A 36 16.56 22.41 -24.46
CA LEU A 36 16.63 22.52 -25.91
C LEU A 36 15.46 23.43 -26.32
N PRO A 37 15.73 24.61 -26.93
CA PRO A 37 14.67 25.47 -27.41
C PRO A 37 14.00 24.81 -28.61
N GLY A 38 12.83 24.21 -28.41
CA GLY A 38 12.05 23.62 -29.50
C GLY A 38 11.14 22.44 -29.16
N LEU A 39 11.14 21.93 -27.93
CA LEU A 39 10.24 20.83 -27.51
C LEU A 39 9.25 21.29 -26.44
N THR A 40 8.56 22.39 -26.70
CA THR A 40 7.39 22.75 -25.90
C THR A 40 6.20 21.91 -26.38
N GLN A 41 5.66 21.11 -25.45
CA GLN A 41 4.25 20.66 -25.41
C GLN A 41 3.86 19.27 -25.96
N THR A 42 4.66 18.21 -25.88
CA THR A 42 4.16 16.85 -26.20
C THR A 42 4.32 15.79 -25.10
N LEU A 43 4.91 16.11 -23.94
CA LEU A 43 5.13 15.12 -22.87
C LEU A 43 4.37 15.37 -21.55
N TYR A 44 3.46 16.35 -21.49
CA TYR A 44 2.38 16.37 -20.49
C TYR A 44 1.11 15.75 -21.09
N ARG A 45 1.21 14.47 -21.48
CA ARG A 45 0.03 13.72 -21.91
C ARG A 45 -0.70 13.24 -20.65
N HIS A 46 -1.62 14.06 -20.14
CA HIS A 46 -2.62 13.67 -19.14
C HIS A 46 -3.47 12.46 -19.59
N ASP A 47 -3.40 12.07 -20.87
CA ASP A 47 -4.11 10.94 -21.48
C ASP A 47 -3.36 9.59 -21.42
N ALA A 48 -2.28 9.47 -20.64
CA ALA A 48 -1.51 8.22 -20.54
C ALA A 48 -2.08 7.22 -19.51
N TYR A 49 -3.09 7.60 -18.73
CA TYR A 49 -3.92 6.63 -18.04
C TYR A 49 -5.01 6.20 -19.02
N PRO A 50 -5.15 4.91 -19.36
CA PRO A 50 -6.32 4.47 -20.09
C PRO A 50 -7.54 4.88 -19.27
N ARG A 51 -8.36 5.77 -19.83
CA ARG A 51 -9.69 6.04 -19.32
C ARG A 51 -10.36 4.66 -19.26
N VAL A 52 -10.56 4.14 -18.05
CA VAL A 52 -11.29 2.89 -17.86
C VAL A 52 -12.59 3.06 -18.64
N PRO A 53 -12.91 2.17 -19.60
CA PRO A 53 -14.13 2.32 -20.37
C PRO A 53 -15.27 2.40 -19.37
N ASP A 54 -16.02 3.51 -19.43
CA ASP A 54 -17.20 3.71 -18.61
C ASP A 54 -18.13 2.54 -18.87
N VAL A 55 -18.15 1.57 -17.94
CA VAL A 55 -19.00 0.39 -18.03
C VAL A 55 -20.43 0.92 -17.89
N PRO A 56 -21.31 0.80 -18.91
CA PRO A 56 -22.67 1.31 -18.81
C PRO A 56 -23.38 0.54 -17.69
N GLY A 57 -23.64 1.23 -16.57
CA GLY A 57 -24.15 0.64 -15.33
C GLY A 57 -23.29 0.93 -14.08
N ALA A 58 -22.09 1.47 -14.24
CA ALA A 58 -21.23 1.90 -13.13
C ALA A 58 -21.48 3.38 -12.76
N GLU A 59 -22.73 3.77 -12.56
CA GLU A 59 -22.98 4.97 -11.76
C GLU A 59 -22.54 4.64 -10.32
N ALA A 60 -21.54 5.38 -9.87
CA ALA A 60 -20.95 5.26 -8.55
C ALA A 60 -22.03 5.33 -7.47
N GLN A 61 -22.44 4.17 -6.95
CA GLN A 61 -23.25 4.02 -5.74
C GLN A 61 -23.32 2.55 -5.35
N GLY A 62 -22.28 2.09 -4.67
CA GLY A 62 -22.24 0.78 -4.05
C GLY A 62 -20.93 0.67 -3.29
N ALA A 63 -20.98 0.22 -2.04
CA ALA A 63 -19.78 0.01 -1.25
C ALA A 63 -18.74 -0.81 -2.05
N PRO A 64 -17.43 -0.63 -1.82
CA PRO A 64 -16.38 -1.40 -2.48
C PRO A 64 -16.42 -2.86 -1.99
N THR A 65 -17.38 -3.63 -2.50
CA THR A 65 -17.53 -5.05 -2.20
C THR A 65 -17.63 -5.82 -3.51
N PHE A 66 -17.44 -7.13 -3.41
CA PHE A 66 -17.57 -8.02 -4.56
C PHE A 66 -19.04 -8.44 -4.81
N ASP A 67 -19.97 -7.99 -3.97
CA ASP A 67 -21.35 -8.49 -3.97
C ASP A 67 -22.08 -8.11 -5.27
N GLY A 68 -22.37 -9.10 -6.11
CA GLY A 68 -23.15 -8.93 -7.34
C GLY A 68 -22.34 -8.75 -8.64
N VAL A 69 -21.01 -8.90 -8.58
CA VAL A 69 -20.17 -8.91 -9.78
C VAL A 69 -20.14 -10.31 -10.39
N ASP A 70 -20.32 -10.39 -11.70
CA ASP A 70 -20.12 -11.63 -12.46
C ASP A 70 -18.62 -11.97 -12.52
N TYR A 71 -18.25 -13.15 -12.04
CA TYR A 71 -16.86 -13.62 -12.02
C TYR A 71 -16.37 -14.08 -13.41
N ASP A 72 -17.30 -14.45 -14.31
CA ASP A 72 -16.95 -14.92 -15.65
C ASP A 72 -16.65 -13.73 -16.61
N ASP A 73 -17.16 -12.53 -16.30
CA ASP A 73 -16.77 -11.30 -16.99
C ASP A 73 -15.50 -10.68 -16.39
N SER A 74 -14.38 -10.93 -17.08
CA SER A 74 -13.07 -10.37 -16.75
C SER A 74 -13.05 -8.84 -16.60
N LYS A 75 -13.92 -8.09 -17.31
CA LYS A 75 -13.93 -6.62 -17.24
C LYS A 75 -14.61 -6.13 -15.97
N ALA A 76 -15.79 -6.66 -15.65
CA ALA A 76 -16.53 -6.33 -14.44
C ALA A 76 -15.73 -6.72 -13.17
N PHE A 77 -15.11 -7.90 -13.17
CA PHE A 77 -14.24 -8.36 -12.09
C PHE A 77 -13.07 -7.41 -11.83
N LYS A 78 -12.39 -6.97 -12.89
CA LYS A 78 -11.25 -6.04 -12.78
C LYS A 78 -11.68 -4.67 -12.28
N ALA A 79 -12.82 -4.16 -12.74
CA ALA A 79 -13.37 -2.91 -12.24
C ALA A 79 -13.64 -2.97 -10.73
N ALA A 80 -14.20 -4.07 -10.23
CA ALA A 80 -14.45 -4.28 -8.80
C ALA A 80 -13.14 -4.40 -7.99
N GLN A 81 -12.16 -5.15 -8.50
CA GLN A 81 -10.83 -5.26 -7.90
C GLN A 81 -10.14 -3.89 -7.77
N ASP A 82 -10.22 -3.07 -8.82
CA ASP A 82 -9.65 -1.73 -8.83
C ASP A 82 -10.36 -0.79 -7.86
N ALA A 83 -11.69 -0.86 -7.76
CA ALA A 83 -12.46 -0.05 -6.81
C ALA A 83 -12.02 -0.34 -5.35
N ILE A 84 -11.94 -1.61 -4.97
CA ILE A 84 -11.47 -2.01 -3.62
C ILE A 84 -10.03 -1.55 -3.39
N THR A 85 -9.17 -1.74 -4.38
CA THR A 85 -7.75 -1.38 -4.27
C THR A 85 -7.58 0.13 -4.08
N ARG A 86 -8.30 0.96 -4.86
CA ARG A 86 -8.26 2.43 -4.75
C ARG A 86 -8.66 2.89 -3.34
N GLU A 87 -9.71 2.34 -2.77
CA GLU A 87 -10.15 2.69 -1.41
C GLU A 87 -9.13 2.30 -0.33
N GLN A 88 -8.48 1.15 -0.49
CA GLN A 88 -7.37 0.76 0.39
C GLN A 88 -6.20 1.74 0.29
N TRP A 89 -5.87 2.20 -0.92
CA TRP A 89 -4.82 3.21 -1.13
C TRP A 89 -5.21 4.59 -0.59
N VAL A 90 -6.48 4.99 -0.66
CA VAL A 90 -6.98 6.20 0.01
C VAL A 90 -6.75 6.11 1.52
N GLY A 91 -7.06 4.96 2.13
CA GLY A 91 -6.75 4.69 3.54
C GLY A 91 -5.25 4.80 3.86
N ALA A 92 -4.39 4.25 2.99
CA ALA A 92 -2.95 4.37 3.12
C ALA A 92 -2.47 5.84 3.01
N MET A 93 -3.04 6.63 2.10
CA MET A 93 -2.72 8.04 1.94
C MET A 93 -3.11 8.86 3.18
N MET A 94 -4.25 8.55 3.80
CA MET A 94 -4.66 9.18 5.06
C MET A 94 -3.64 8.94 6.18
N ILE A 95 -3.10 7.72 6.29
CA ILE A 95 -2.04 7.40 7.25
C ILE A 95 -0.77 8.22 6.98
N ARG A 96 -0.38 8.36 5.71
CA ARG A 96 0.80 9.15 5.31
C ARG A 96 0.66 10.62 5.69
N ILE A 97 -0.48 11.25 5.39
CA ILE A 97 -0.75 12.65 5.72
C ILE A 97 -0.66 12.89 7.24
N VAL A 98 -1.27 12.01 8.05
CA VAL A 98 -1.20 12.12 9.51
C VAL A 98 0.21 11.88 10.02
N GLY A 99 0.95 10.94 9.43
CA GLY A 99 2.35 10.69 9.76
C GLY A 99 3.27 11.89 9.49
N GLU A 100 3.07 12.59 8.37
CA GLU A 100 3.82 13.81 8.05
C GLU A 100 3.50 14.95 9.03
N GLU A 101 2.24 15.14 9.40
CA GLU A 101 1.86 16.16 10.39
C GLU A 101 2.37 15.81 11.79
N LEU A 102 2.35 14.53 12.16
CA LEU A 102 2.97 14.05 13.41
C LEU A 102 4.47 14.36 13.43
N GLY A 103 5.18 14.09 12.34
CA GLY A 103 6.60 14.43 12.21
C GLY A 103 6.87 15.92 12.41
N LYS A 104 6.07 16.79 11.78
CA LYS A 104 6.16 18.25 11.95
C LYS A 104 5.90 18.68 13.41
N CYS A 105 4.93 18.06 14.09
CA CYS A 105 4.66 18.36 15.50
C CYS A 105 5.87 18.04 16.39
N TYR A 106 6.54 16.91 16.16
CA TYR A 106 7.75 16.53 16.91
C TYR A 106 8.89 17.53 16.70
N THR A 107 9.08 17.99 15.47
CA THR A 107 10.13 18.99 15.16
C THR A 107 9.80 20.37 15.72
N ARG A 108 8.52 20.78 15.75
CA ARG A 108 8.09 22.10 16.24
C ARG A 108 8.12 22.21 17.76
N GLU A 109 7.64 21.19 18.47
CA GLU A 109 7.48 21.23 19.95
C GLU A 109 8.75 20.79 20.69
N GLY A 110 9.63 20.02 20.04
CA GLY A 110 10.85 19.52 20.67
C GLY A 110 10.55 18.65 21.90
N VAL A 111 11.13 18.99 23.06
CA VAL A 111 10.98 18.21 24.31
C VAL A 111 9.53 18.13 24.79
N ASN A 112 8.64 19.04 24.36
CA ASN A 112 7.25 19.10 24.78
C ASN A 112 6.29 18.24 23.91
N HIS A 113 6.81 17.41 23.00
CA HIS A 113 5.97 16.64 22.07
C HIS A 113 5.03 15.62 22.75
N LEU A 114 5.30 15.23 24.01
CA LEU A 114 4.49 14.26 24.75
C LEU A 114 3.09 14.78 25.09
N GLU A 115 3.01 16.04 25.54
CA GLU A 115 1.75 16.68 25.93
C GLU A 115 0.99 17.25 24.71
N LYS A 116 1.72 17.78 23.73
CA LYS A 116 1.13 18.50 22.59
C LYS A 116 0.78 17.61 21.41
N CYS A 117 1.62 16.61 21.09
CA CYS A 117 1.44 15.77 19.89
C CYS A 117 0.65 14.47 20.16
N GLY A 118 0.12 14.27 21.37
CA GLY A 118 -0.60 13.05 21.77
C GLY A 118 -1.82 12.73 20.88
N HIS A 119 -2.61 13.74 20.53
CA HIS A 119 -3.80 13.57 19.68
C HIS A 119 -3.48 13.09 18.26
N LEU A 120 -2.40 13.59 17.65
CA LEU A 120 -1.94 13.12 16.33
C LEU A 120 -1.41 11.69 16.41
N ARG A 121 -0.68 11.35 17.48
CA ARG A 121 -0.18 9.98 17.72
C ARG A 121 -1.33 9.00 17.84
N GLU A 122 -2.35 9.31 18.64
CA GLU A 122 -3.50 8.42 18.83
C GLU A 122 -4.29 8.23 17.54
N ARG A 123 -4.54 9.33 16.81
CA ARG A 123 -5.19 9.25 15.48
C ARG A 123 -4.38 8.42 14.49
N TYR A 124 -3.06 8.55 14.49
CA TYR A 124 -2.17 7.76 13.64
C TYR A 124 -2.27 6.26 13.97
N LEU A 125 -2.25 5.90 15.25
CA LEU A 125 -2.38 4.52 15.71
C LEU A 125 -3.76 3.93 15.40
N GLN A 126 -4.82 4.72 15.56
CA GLN A 126 -6.18 4.31 15.19
C GLN A 126 -6.27 4.01 13.70
N LEU A 127 -5.74 4.89 12.85
CA LEU A 127 -5.74 4.69 11.39
C LEU A 127 -4.89 3.48 10.98
N LEU A 128 -3.75 3.24 11.61
CA LEU A 128 -2.93 2.05 11.36
C LEU A 128 -3.66 0.73 11.64
N LYS A 129 -4.52 0.72 12.66
CA LYS A 129 -5.35 -0.45 13.00
C LYS A 129 -6.47 -0.66 11.98
N ASP A 130 -7.15 0.42 11.59
CA ASP A 130 -8.39 0.33 10.83
C ASP A 130 -8.17 0.26 9.31
N LYS A 131 -7.16 0.97 8.79
CA LYS A 131 -6.99 1.23 7.34
C LYS A 131 -5.78 0.52 6.73
N LYS A 132 -5.41 -0.65 7.26
CA LYS A 132 -4.33 -1.47 6.69
C LYS A 132 -4.73 -2.02 5.32
N VAL A 133 -3.81 -1.93 4.34
CA VAL A 133 -3.97 -2.53 3.01
C VAL A 133 -3.96 -4.06 3.15
N LYS A 134 -5.05 -4.72 2.74
CA LYS A 134 -5.23 -6.18 2.84
C LYS A 134 -5.20 -6.88 1.48
N GLY A 135 -5.19 -6.11 0.39
CA GLY A 135 -5.33 -6.64 -0.97
C GLY A 135 -6.74 -7.15 -1.25
N THR A 136 -6.96 -7.67 -2.47
CA THR A 136 -8.27 -8.19 -2.90
C THR A 136 -8.35 -9.72 -2.86
N LEU A 137 -7.21 -10.43 -2.85
CA LEU A 137 -7.16 -11.89 -2.88
C LEU A 137 -7.88 -12.54 -1.69
N GLY A 138 -7.69 -11.99 -0.49
CA GLY A 138 -8.37 -12.50 0.70
C GLY A 138 -9.88 -12.29 0.65
N LEU A 139 -10.36 -11.21 0.04
CA LEU A 139 -11.80 -11.03 -0.17
C LEU A 139 -12.31 -12.08 -1.17
N GLN A 140 -11.61 -12.26 -2.30
CA GLN A 140 -11.99 -13.20 -3.36
C GLN A 140 -12.12 -14.65 -2.85
N GLN A 141 -11.15 -15.15 -2.08
CA GLN A 141 -11.17 -16.51 -1.54
C GLN A 141 -12.38 -16.76 -0.63
N ASN A 142 -12.70 -15.81 0.26
CA ASN A 142 -13.85 -15.93 1.16
C ASN A 142 -15.18 -16.00 0.40
N PHE A 143 -15.32 -15.30 -0.74
CA PHE A 143 -16.53 -15.36 -1.54
C PHE A 143 -16.67 -16.68 -2.31
N ILE A 144 -15.57 -17.22 -2.83
CA ILE A 144 -15.56 -18.52 -3.54
C ILE A 144 -15.94 -19.64 -2.57
N GLU A 145 -15.32 -19.69 -1.39
CA GLU A 145 -15.63 -20.69 -0.35
C GLU A 145 -17.09 -20.60 0.12
N ALA A 146 -17.63 -19.38 0.26
CA ALA A 146 -19.04 -19.18 0.62
C ALA A 146 -19.99 -19.70 -0.48
N LYS A 147 -19.71 -19.41 -1.75
CA LYS A 147 -20.49 -19.89 -2.90
C LYS A 147 -20.44 -21.41 -3.05
N GLU A 148 -19.26 -22.01 -2.88
CA GLU A 148 -19.08 -23.46 -2.92
C GLU A 148 -19.85 -24.17 -1.81
N LYS A 149 -19.84 -23.60 -0.59
CA LYS A 149 -20.59 -24.14 0.55
C LYS A 149 -22.10 -24.12 0.30
N GLU A 150 -22.63 -23.06 -0.31
CA GLU A 150 -24.03 -22.97 -0.73
C GLU A 150 -24.38 -24.02 -1.80
N MET A 151 -23.49 -24.27 -2.77
CA MET A 151 -23.69 -25.31 -3.79
C MET A 151 -23.57 -26.74 -3.24
N SER A 152 -22.79 -26.95 -2.17
CA SER A 152 -22.58 -28.26 -1.55
C SER A 152 -23.65 -28.69 -0.53
N ASN A 153 -24.57 -27.78 -0.16
CA ASN A 153 -25.70 -28.10 0.69
C ASN A 153 -26.97 -28.18 -0.18
N PRO A 154 -27.18 -29.27 -0.93
CA PRO A 154 -28.43 -29.48 -1.64
C PRO A 154 -29.54 -29.60 -0.59
N GLN A 155 -30.54 -28.75 -0.72
CA GLN A 155 -31.75 -28.80 0.08
C GLN A 155 -32.64 -29.97 -0.33
#